data_AF-A0A2V9LM35-F1
#
_entry.id   AF-A0A2V9LM35-F1
#
_cell.length_a   1.000
_cell.length_b   1.000
_cell.length_c   1.000
_cell.angle_alpha   90.00
_cell.angle_beta   90.00
_cell.angle_gamma   90.00
#
_symmetry.space_group_name_H-M   'P 1'
#
loop_
_entity.id
_entity.type
_entity.pdbx_description
1 polymer ?
#
loop_
_entity_poly.entity_id
_entity_poly.type
_entity_poly.pdbx_seq_one_letter_code
_entity_poly.pdbx_strand_id
1 'polypeptide(L)'
;MTRLLPMSLLVLVCFPGCARRDRPNSNCEWPHETAISLDLNKPADQRHLSEDALLAEDLAIRYADSHKGPRSGHFAGLAEYRRTRDQCMVALFEVIGNTHGVTQEQVRQALVYRRTSLDLAVILSFAVLYSFAASGVARRIWRRFPPEEEWMVGALASLITSAVVSTVGVLLGEVWSLAAETFRIGSSHLSYRVNRIPWTQHRLSLFVGGVVLFWLVAALHYRAGVRGAKHPGASNILALGPTPHGSDDIDSL
;
A
#
# COMPACT_ATOMS: atom_id res chain seq x y z
N MET A 1 -13.22 21.91 -2.50
CA MET A 1 -13.82 20.56 -2.35
C MET A 1 -13.54 19.63 -3.54
N THR A 2 -13.15 20.13 -4.72
CA THR A 2 -12.80 19.35 -5.92
C THR A 2 -11.51 18.51 -5.83
N ARG A 3 -10.67 18.66 -4.80
CA ARG A 3 -9.44 17.88 -4.61
C ARG A 3 -9.61 16.57 -3.83
N LEU A 4 -10.80 16.32 -3.25
CA LEU A 4 -11.10 15.10 -2.49
C LEU A 4 -11.66 13.97 -3.38
N LEU A 5 -12.24 14.31 -4.54
CA LEU A 5 -12.76 13.33 -5.51
C LEU A 5 -11.73 12.31 -6.03
N PRO A 6 -10.48 12.67 -6.39
CA PRO A 6 -9.52 11.68 -6.87
C PRO A 6 -9.06 10.73 -5.76
N MET A 7 -9.13 11.15 -4.49
CA MET A 7 -8.74 10.35 -3.33
C MET A 7 -9.77 9.26 -3.03
N SER A 8 -11.07 9.58 -3.13
CA SER A 8 -12.14 8.59 -3.02
C SER A 8 -12.15 7.63 -4.21
N LEU A 9 -11.86 8.10 -5.42
CA LEU A 9 -11.81 7.24 -6.61
C LEU A 9 -10.64 6.24 -6.57
N LEU A 10 -9.46 6.65 -6.06
CA LEU A 10 -8.30 5.75 -5.95
C LEU A 10 -8.49 4.65 -4.88
N VAL A 11 -9.22 4.96 -3.81
CA VAL A 11 -9.57 3.99 -2.75
C VAL A 11 -10.65 3.01 -3.22
N LEU A 12 -11.58 3.44 -4.08
CA LEU A 12 -12.67 2.59 -4.59
C LEU A 12 -12.24 1.62 -5.71
N VAL A 13 -11.21 1.93 -6.50
CA VAL A 13 -10.79 1.08 -7.64
C VAL A 13 -10.08 -0.21 -7.20
N CYS A 14 -9.72 -0.36 -5.91
CA CYS A 14 -9.09 -1.59 -5.40
C CYS A 14 -10.08 -2.66 -4.88
N PHE A 15 -11.40 -2.43 -4.94
CA PHE A 15 -12.41 -3.32 -4.33
C PHE A 15 -13.41 -3.96 -5.30
N PRO A 16 -12.96 -4.65 -6.36
CA PRO A 16 -13.65 -5.86 -6.77
C PRO A 16 -12.67 -7.02 -6.72
N GLY A 17 -12.17 -7.33 -5.52
CA GLY A 17 -11.72 -8.69 -5.26
C GLY A 17 -12.96 -9.57 -5.29
N CYS A 18 -13.20 -10.26 -6.40
CA CYS A 18 -14.10 -11.42 -6.39
C CYS A 18 -13.59 -12.35 -5.30
N ALA A 19 -14.21 -12.29 -4.12
CA ALA A 19 -13.93 -13.20 -3.04
C ALA A 19 -14.18 -14.61 -3.58
N ARG A 20 -13.10 -15.39 -3.76
CA ARG A 20 -13.18 -16.82 -4.07
C ARG A 20 -14.06 -17.40 -2.96
N ARG A 21 -15.27 -17.80 -3.36
CA ARG A 21 -16.41 -18.06 -2.46
C ARG A 21 -16.34 -19.44 -1.81
N ASP A 22 -15.33 -20.22 -2.17
CA ASP A 22 -15.05 -21.52 -1.58
C ASP A 22 -14.31 -21.29 -0.27
N ARG A 23 -15.02 -21.50 0.85
CA ARG A 23 -14.40 -21.48 2.18
C ARG A 23 -13.23 -22.48 2.18
N PRO A 24 -11.98 -22.03 2.42
CA PRO A 24 -10.87 -22.94 2.58
C PRO A 24 -11.15 -23.87 3.77
N ASN A 25 -11.02 -25.19 3.58
CA ASN A 25 -11.20 -26.16 4.66
C ASN A 25 -10.01 -26.10 5.65
N SER A 26 -10.18 -26.69 6.83
CA SER A 26 -9.13 -26.82 7.84
C SER A 26 -8.63 -28.25 7.99
N ASN A 27 -8.82 -29.09 6.96
CA ASN A 27 -8.61 -30.55 7.00
C ASN A 27 -7.44 -31.01 6.14
N CYS A 28 -6.63 -30.08 5.62
CA CYS A 28 -5.53 -30.39 4.70
C CYS A 28 -5.99 -31.11 3.42
N GLU A 29 -7.11 -30.67 2.85
CA GLU A 29 -7.67 -31.25 1.63
C GLU A 29 -7.59 -30.24 0.48
N TRP A 30 -7.11 -30.69 -0.68
CA TRP A 30 -7.13 -29.86 -1.89
C TRP A 30 -8.56 -29.76 -2.42
N PRO A 31 -9.08 -28.56 -2.72
CA PRO A 31 -10.39 -28.44 -3.35
C PRO A 31 -10.40 -29.12 -4.73
N HIS A 32 -11.58 -29.55 -5.17
CA HIS A 32 -11.69 -30.15 -6.49
C HIS A 32 -11.35 -29.11 -7.57
N GLU A 33 -10.40 -29.47 -8.43
CA GLU A 33 -9.91 -28.63 -9.52
C GLU A 33 -9.74 -29.46 -10.79
N THR A 34 -9.87 -28.83 -11.94
CA THR A 34 -9.74 -29.51 -13.22
C THR A 34 -8.27 -29.81 -13.50
N ALA A 35 -7.94 -31.08 -13.71
CA ALA A 35 -6.59 -31.49 -14.08
C ALA A 35 -6.22 -30.94 -15.46
N ILE A 36 -5.25 -30.02 -15.51
CA ILE A 36 -4.73 -29.39 -16.72
C ILE A 36 -3.22 -29.31 -16.57
N SER A 37 -2.48 -29.83 -17.55
CA SER A 37 -1.03 -29.72 -17.55
C SER A 37 -0.59 -28.28 -17.79
N LEU A 38 0.33 -27.79 -16.95
CA LEU A 38 0.83 -26.42 -17.00
C LEU A 38 2.15 -26.33 -17.76
N ASP A 39 2.24 -25.35 -18.65
CA ASP A 39 3.48 -24.97 -19.32
C ASP A 39 4.10 -23.77 -18.62
N LEU A 40 5.12 -24.03 -17.79
CA LEU A 40 5.78 -23.00 -17.00
C LEU A 40 6.60 -22.00 -17.82
N ASN A 41 6.63 -22.10 -19.15
CA ASN A 41 7.14 -21.03 -20.02
C ASN A 41 6.09 -19.94 -20.27
N LYS A 42 4.81 -20.21 -19.95
CA LYS A 42 3.71 -19.25 -20.10
C LYS A 42 3.49 -18.48 -18.80
N PRO A 43 3.46 -17.13 -18.84
CA PRO A 43 3.21 -16.32 -17.64
C PRO A 43 1.85 -16.57 -16.97
N ALA A 44 0.86 -17.05 -17.71
CA ALA A 44 -0.46 -17.40 -17.17
C ALA A 44 -0.39 -18.67 -16.31
N ASP A 45 0.29 -19.70 -16.79
CA ASP A 45 0.42 -21.00 -16.11
C ASP A 45 1.33 -20.87 -14.89
N GLN A 46 2.41 -20.08 -14.96
CA GLN A 46 3.23 -19.73 -13.80
C GLN A 46 2.40 -19.03 -12.70
N ARG A 47 1.50 -18.14 -13.12
CA ARG A 47 0.63 -17.39 -12.21
C ARG A 47 -0.39 -18.32 -11.55
N HIS A 48 -0.99 -19.21 -12.32
CA HIS A 48 -1.93 -20.21 -11.80
C HIS A 48 -1.23 -21.12 -10.76
N LEU A 49 -0.06 -21.67 -11.09
CA LEU A 49 0.72 -22.48 -10.16
C LEU A 49 1.07 -21.72 -8.86
N SER A 50 1.39 -20.43 -8.96
CA SER A 50 1.66 -19.58 -7.79
C SER A 50 0.41 -19.36 -6.93
N GLU A 51 -0.75 -19.17 -7.54
CA GLU A 51 -2.02 -19.07 -6.82
C GLU A 51 -2.35 -20.36 -6.08
N ASP A 52 -2.09 -21.52 -6.70
CA ASP A 52 -2.33 -22.82 -6.07
C ASP A 52 -1.37 -23.08 -4.93
N ALA A 53 -0.07 -22.77 -5.11
CA ALA A 53 0.92 -22.87 -4.06
C ALA A 53 0.55 -21.99 -2.84
N LEU A 54 0.09 -20.76 -3.08
CA LEU A 54 -0.37 -19.84 -2.03
C LEU A 54 -1.63 -20.33 -1.32
N LEU A 55 -2.57 -20.95 -2.05
CA LEU A 55 -3.75 -21.56 -1.48
C LEU A 55 -3.40 -22.77 -0.60
N ALA A 56 -2.49 -23.64 -1.07
CA ALA A 56 -2.01 -24.78 -0.29
C ALA A 56 -1.29 -24.34 0.99
N GLU A 57 -0.51 -23.27 0.93
CA GLU A 57 0.11 -22.67 2.12
C GLU A 57 -0.94 -22.14 3.11
N ASP A 58 -2.02 -21.49 2.62
CA ASP A 58 -3.11 -21.02 3.47
C ASP A 58 -3.86 -22.18 4.14
N LEU A 59 -4.18 -23.23 3.40
CA LEU A 59 -4.81 -24.45 3.92
C LEU A 59 -3.95 -25.12 4.99
N ALA A 60 -2.63 -25.23 4.75
CA ALA A 60 -1.69 -25.81 5.71
C ALA A 60 -1.57 -24.98 6.99
N ILE A 61 -1.59 -23.65 6.90
CA ILE A 61 -1.61 -22.77 8.09
C ILE A 61 -2.91 -22.98 8.87
N ARG A 62 -4.06 -23.01 8.21
CA ARG A 62 -5.37 -23.24 8.88
C ARG A 62 -5.43 -24.60 9.55
N TYR A 63 -4.93 -25.64 8.88
CA TYR A 63 -4.83 -26.98 9.44
C TYR A 63 -3.95 -27.00 10.69
N ALA A 64 -2.77 -26.38 10.64
CA ALA A 64 -1.88 -26.30 11.80
C ALA A 64 -2.49 -25.45 12.93
N ASP A 65 -3.19 -24.35 12.61
CA ASP A 65 -3.87 -23.50 13.59
C ASP A 65 -4.97 -24.25 14.33
N SER A 66 -5.78 -25.06 13.63
CA SER A 66 -6.87 -25.84 14.22
C SER A 66 -6.39 -27.05 15.01
N HIS A 67 -5.28 -27.70 14.61
CA HIS A 67 -4.84 -28.96 15.23
C HIS A 67 -3.71 -28.78 16.24
N LYS A 68 -2.81 -27.81 16.03
CA LYS A 68 -1.60 -27.61 16.84
C LYS A 68 -1.31 -26.13 17.11
N GLY A 69 -2.26 -25.23 16.88
CA GLY A 69 -2.11 -23.81 17.15
C GLY A 69 -2.31 -23.48 18.63
N PRO A 70 -1.85 -22.31 19.12
CA PRO A 70 -2.00 -21.92 20.53
C PRO A 70 -3.44 -21.96 21.06
N ARG A 71 -4.44 -21.80 20.17
CA ARG A 71 -5.87 -21.82 20.49
C ARG A 71 -6.56 -23.16 20.21
N SER A 72 -5.82 -24.18 19.76
CA SER A 72 -6.37 -25.50 19.41
C SER A 72 -6.71 -26.38 20.62
N GLY A 73 -6.22 -26.04 21.82
CA GLY A 73 -6.23 -26.95 22.96
C GLY A 73 -5.21 -28.10 22.88
N HIS A 74 -4.50 -28.24 21.75
CA HIS A 74 -3.51 -29.29 21.49
C HIS A 74 -2.12 -28.72 21.15
N PHE A 75 -1.85 -27.49 21.58
CA PHE A 75 -0.56 -26.81 21.34
C PHE A 75 0.58 -27.54 22.07
N ALA A 76 1.50 -28.13 21.30
CA ALA A 76 2.68 -28.82 21.81
C ALA A 76 3.99 -28.05 21.51
N GLY A 77 3.89 -26.74 21.30
CA GLY A 77 5.01 -25.87 20.96
C GLY A 77 5.16 -25.56 19.47
N LEU A 78 5.98 -24.56 19.18
CA LEU A 78 6.15 -24.04 17.81
C LEU A 78 6.81 -25.05 16.86
N ALA A 79 7.62 -25.99 17.37
CA ALA A 79 8.24 -27.03 16.55
C ALA A 79 7.20 -27.99 15.98
N GLU A 80 6.26 -28.45 16.83
CA GLU A 80 5.18 -29.36 16.41
C GLU A 80 4.18 -28.65 15.48
N TYR A 81 3.87 -27.39 15.75
CA TYR A 81 3.08 -26.55 14.85
C TYR A 81 3.70 -26.47 13.44
N ARG A 82 5.00 -26.15 13.36
CA ARG A 82 5.72 -26.06 12.08
C ARG A 82 5.74 -27.40 11.36
N ARG A 83 6.03 -28.49 12.08
CA ARG A 83 6.02 -29.85 11.52
C ARG A 83 4.65 -30.19 10.91
N THR A 84 3.57 -29.91 11.64
CA THR A 84 2.19 -30.20 11.20
C THR A 84 1.82 -29.40 9.94
N ARG A 85 2.18 -28.11 9.91
CA ARG A 85 2.03 -27.26 8.72
C ARG A 85 2.81 -27.83 7.53
N ASP A 86 4.10 -28.14 7.74
CA ASP A 86 4.99 -28.55 6.65
C ASP A 86 4.59 -29.92 6.07
N GLN A 87 4.12 -30.84 6.90
CA GLN A 87 3.52 -32.11 6.46
C GLN A 87 2.30 -31.88 5.57
N CYS A 88 1.41 -30.97 5.98
CA CYS A 88 0.25 -30.63 5.16
C CYS A 88 0.66 -29.99 3.83
N MET A 89 1.61 -29.05 3.83
CA MET A 89 2.12 -28.45 2.59
C MET A 89 2.70 -29.48 1.64
N VAL A 90 3.49 -30.44 2.13
CA VAL A 90 4.07 -31.51 1.31
C VAL A 90 2.97 -32.32 0.62
N ALA A 91 1.94 -32.74 1.37
CA ALA A 91 0.81 -33.50 0.81
C ALA A 91 0.04 -32.70 -0.24
N LEU A 92 -0.27 -31.43 0.03
CA LEU A 92 -0.99 -30.57 -0.92
C LEU A 92 -0.15 -30.28 -2.18
N PHE A 93 1.15 -30.06 -2.05
CA PHE A 93 2.02 -29.81 -3.20
C PHE A 93 2.17 -31.05 -4.08
N GLU A 94 2.12 -32.25 -3.51
CA GLU A 94 2.07 -33.49 -4.27
C GLU A 94 0.78 -33.59 -5.09
N VAL A 95 -0.38 -33.27 -4.48
CA VAL A 95 -1.68 -33.25 -5.19
C VAL A 95 -1.67 -32.24 -6.34
N ILE A 96 -1.19 -31.02 -6.12
CA ILE A 96 -1.05 -29.99 -7.17
C ILE A 96 -0.12 -30.49 -8.27
N GLY A 97 1.04 -31.04 -7.91
CA GLY A 97 2.00 -31.58 -8.87
C GLY A 97 1.39 -32.64 -9.78
N ASN A 98 0.66 -33.59 -9.20
CA ASN A 98 -0.05 -34.64 -9.94
C ASN A 98 -1.18 -34.09 -10.81
N THR A 99 -1.90 -33.08 -10.33
CA THR A 99 -3.03 -32.45 -11.05
C THR A 99 -2.56 -31.67 -12.29
N HIS A 100 -1.39 -31.04 -12.19
CA HIS A 100 -0.88 -30.10 -13.19
C HIS A 100 0.36 -30.57 -13.97
N GLY A 101 0.86 -31.77 -13.70
CA GLY A 101 2.04 -32.32 -14.36
C GLY A 101 3.33 -31.54 -14.05
N VAL A 102 3.44 -30.96 -12.85
CA VAL A 102 4.61 -30.23 -12.36
C VAL A 102 5.20 -30.93 -11.14
N THR A 103 6.48 -30.68 -10.84
CA THR A 103 7.13 -31.28 -9.66
C THR A 103 6.75 -30.56 -8.38
N GLN A 104 6.80 -31.25 -7.25
CA GLN A 104 6.59 -30.66 -5.93
C GLN A 104 7.55 -29.48 -5.66
N GLU A 105 8.78 -29.57 -6.16
CA GLU A 105 9.77 -28.50 -6.04
C GLU A 105 9.38 -27.27 -6.85
N GLN A 106 8.81 -27.44 -8.05
CA GLN A 106 8.26 -26.32 -8.83
C GLN A 106 7.09 -25.65 -8.11
N VAL A 107 6.18 -26.42 -7.49
CA VAL A 107 5.09 -25.86 -6.67
C VAL A 107 5.66 -25.06 -5.49
N ARG A 108 6.66 -25.60 -4.79
CA ARG A 108 7.33 -24.91 -3.67
C ARG A 108 7.99 -23.61 -4.12
N GLN A 109 8.67 -23.61 -5.26
CA GLN A 109 9.31 -22.42 -5.82
C GLN A 109 8.28 -21.36 -6.26
N ALA A 110 7.09 -21.78 -6.68
CA ALA A 110 6.00 -20.88 -7.05
C ALA A 110 5.47 -20.03 -5.87
N LEU A 111 5.75 -20.40 -4.62
CA LEU A 111 5.50 -19.54 -3.45
C LEU A 111 6.31 -18.23 -3.47
N VAL A 112 7.46 -18.24 -4.13
CA VAL A 112 8.34 -17.07 -4.24
C VAL A 112 7.88 -16.15 -5.37
N TYR A 113 7.08 -16.65 -6.31
CA TYR A 113 6.57 -15.90 -7.46
C TYR A 113 5.50 -14.88 -7.03
N ARG A 114 5.94 -13.75 -6.47
CA ARG A 114 5.07 -12.68 -6.00
C ARG A 114 4.71 -11.74 -7.14
N ARG A 115 3.43 -11.37 -7.25
CA ARG A 115 2.92 -10.41 -8.26
C ARG A 115 3.46 -9.00 -7.99
N THR A 116 4.59 -8.65 -8.62
CA THR A 116 5.22 -7.33 -8.48
C THR A 116 4.28 -6.17 -8.84
N SER A 117 3.33 -6.38 -9.76
CA SER A 117 2.37 -5.36 -10.15
C SER A 117 1.40 -4.97 -9.03
N LEU A 118 0.93 -5.93 -8.23
CA LEU A 118 0.06 -5.65 -7.08
C LEU A 118 0.83 -4.95 -5.97
N ASP A 119 2.05 -5.41 -5.69
CA ASP A 119 2.93 -4.76 -4.71
C ASP A 119 3.21 -3.31 -5.09
N LEU A 120 3.50 -3.07 -6.38
CA LEU A 120 3.71 -1.74 -6.91
C LEU A 120 2.44 -0.89 -6.76
N ALA A 121 1.26 -1.44 -7.05
CA ALA A 121 0.00 -0.72 -6.88
C ALA A 121 -0.22 -0.30 -5.41
N VAL A 122 0.04 -1.19 -4.45
CA VAL A 122 -0.10 -0.92 -3.01
C VAL A 122 0.90 0.14 -2.54
N ILE A 123 2.16 0.07 -2.99
CA ILE A 123 3.19 1.05 -2.65
C ILE A 123 2.84 2.42 -3.25
N LEU A 124 2.46 2.46 -4.54
CA LEU A 124 2.11 3.69 -5.23
C LEU A 124 0.86 4.35 -4.63
N SER A 125 -0.16 3.56 -4.28
CA SER A 125 -1.37 4.10 -3.63
C SER A 125 -1.02 4.77 -2.31
N PHE A 126 -0.14 4.16 -1.51
CA PHE A 126 0.33 4.76 -0.26
C PHE A 126 1.21 5.99 -0.51
N ALA A 127 2.10 5.96 -1.51
CA ALA A 127 2.95 7.09 -1.86
C ALA A 127 2.12 8.34 -2.22
N VAL A 128 0.97 8.16 -2.89
CA VAL A 128 0.02 9.23 -3.16
C VAL A 128 -0.54 9.80 -1.86
N LEU A 129 -1.04 8.94 -0.95
CA LEU A 129 -1.57 9.37 0.37
C LEU A 129 -0.51 10.12 1.19
N TYR A 130 0.71 9.58 1.23
CA TYR A 130 1.86 10.20 1.89
C TYR A 130 2.16 11.58 1.29
N SER A 131 2.18 11.71 -0.03
CA SER A 131 2.45 12.98 -0.72
C SER A 131 1.42 14.05 -0.38
N PHE A 132 0.14 13.68 -0.24
CA PHE A 132 -0.90 14.60 0.20
C PHE A 132 -0.67 15.09 1.63
N ALA A 133 -0.37 14.18 2.56
CA ALA A 133 -0.07 14.54 3.95
C ALA A 133 1.19 15.42 4.04
N ALA A 134 2.27 15.02 3.36
CA ALA A 134 3.51 15.78 3.27
C ALA A 134 3.28 17.19 2.69
N SER A 135 2.43 17.32 1.67
CA SER A 135 2.07 18.63 1.09
C SER A 135 1.37 19.54 2.08
N GLY A 136 0.46 19.00 2.90
CA GLY A 136 -0.21 19.74 3.95
C GLY A 136 0.76 20.25 5.02
N VAL A 137 1.64 19.35 5.48
CA VAL A 137 2.67 19.65 6.50
C VAL A 137 3.67 20.68 5.98
N ALA A 138 4.23 20.46 4.79
CA ALA A 138 5.18 21.38 4.16
C ALA A 138 4.58 22.78 3.94
N ARG A 139 3.33 22.85 3.49
CA ARG A 139 2.62 24.13 3.37
C ARG A 139 2.46 24.82 4.72
N ARG A 140 2.19 24.08 5.79
CA ARG A 140 2.08 24.64 7.15
C ARG A 140 3.42 25.21 7.63
N ILE A 141 4.53 24.50 7.38
CA ILE A 141 5.88 24.98 7.70
C ILE A 141 6.16 26.31 6.98
N TRP A 142 6.00 26.36 5.66
CA TRP A 142 6.30 27.57 4.89
C TRP A 142 5.33 28.73 5.10
N ARG A 143 4.14 28.46 5.63
CA ARG A 143 3.23 29.52 6.11
C ARG A 143 3.65 30.06 7.48
N ARG A 144 4.32 29.25 8.30
CA ARG A 144 4.77 29.65 9.64
C ARG A 144 6.13 30.35 9.62
N PHE A 145 6.99 29.95 8.68
CA PHE A 145 8.34 30.47 8.45
C PHE A 145 8.41 30.96 6.99
N PRO A 146 8.08 32.23 6.72
CA PRO A 146 8.07 32.76 5.37
C PRO A 146 9.45 32.62 4.70
N PRO A 147 9.51 32.16 3.44
CA PRO A 147 10.76 31.96 2.70
C PRO A 147 11.69 33.17 2.56
N GLU A 148 11.20 34.39 2.73
CA GLU A 148 11.98 35.61 2.50
C GLU A 148 12.74 36.06 3.76
N GLU A 149 12.17 35.81 4.94
CA GLU A 149 12.70 36.30 6.22
C GLU A 149 13.35 35.16 7.02
N GLU A 150 12.71 33.98 7.06
CA GLU A 150 13.04 32.91 8.02
C GLU A 150 13.40 31.58 7.32
N TRP A 151 13.99 31.65 6.12
CA TRP A 151 14.24 30.47 5.29
C TRP A 151 15.10 29.39 5.98
N MET A 152 16.08 29.79 6.79
CA MET A 152 16.95 28.85 7.53
C MET A 152 16.16 28.06 8.57
N VAL A 153 15.26 28.74 9.30
CA VAL A 153 14.41 28.11 10.31
C VAL A 153 13.39 27.18 9.63
N GLY A 154 12.81 27.61 8.51
CA GLY A 154 11.92 26.77 7.69
C GLY A 154 12.63 25.53 7.11
N ALA A 155 13.89 25.66 6.70
CA ALA A 155 14.70 24.54 6.22
C ALA A 155 15.03 23.55 7.34
N LEU A 156 15.45 24.03 8.50
CA LEU A 156 15.72 23.19 9.68
C LEU A 156 14.43 22.47 10.16
N ALA A 157 13.31 23.19 10.21
CA ALA A 157 12.01 22.62 10.54
C ALA A 157 11.60 21.53 9.53
N SER A 158 11.84 21.76 8.23
CA SER A 158 11.59 20.78 7.17
C SER A 158 12.47 19.54 7.34
N LEU A 159 13.75 19.71 7.68
CA LEU A 159 14.68 18.60 7.92
C LEU A 159 14.19 17.70 9.07
N ILE A 160 13.91 18.30 10.24
CA ILE A 160 13.45 17.55 11.42
C ILE A 160 12.09 16.89 11.14
N THR A 161 11.16 17.65 10.57
CA THR A 161 9.81 17.14 10.28
C THR A 161 9.84 16.01 9.25
N SER A 162 10.74 16.06 8.26
CA SER A 162 10.86 15.00 7.26
C SER A 162 11.19 13.64 7.87
N ALA A 163 12.06 13.60 8.89
CA ALA A 163 12.38 12.36 9.61
C ALA A 163 11.15 11.83 10.38
N VAL A 164 10.45 12.69 11.11
CA VAL A 164 9.25 12.31 11.87
C VAL A 164 8.14 11.81 10.94
N VAL A 165 7.81 12.59 9.90
CA VAL A 165 6.74 12.24 8.94
C VAL A 165 7.11 10.96 8.16
N SER A 166 8.38 10.77 7.80
CA SER A 166 8.82 9.53 7.15
C SER A 166 8.71 8.32 8.08
N THR A 167 9.14 8.42 9.34
CA THR A 167 8.97 7.34 10.32
C THR A 167 7.50 6.96 10.49
N VAL A 168 6.62 7.94 10.71
CA VAL A 168 5.18 7.70 10.81
C VAL A 168 4.64 7.10 9.51
N GLY A 169 5.10 7.58 8.36
CA GLY A 169 4.75 7.05 7.04
C GLY A 169 5.12 5.57 6.87
N VAL A 170 6.32 5.16 7.31
CA VAL A 170 6.76 3.76 7.25
C VAL A 170 5.87 2.87 8.12
N LEU A 171 5.53 3.32 9.34
CA LEU A 171 4.66 2.58 10.25
C LEU A 171 3.23 2.44 9.69
N LEU A 172 2.65 3.53 9.19
CA LEU A 172 1.31 3.51 8.59
C LEU A 172 1.27 2.71 7.29
N GLY A 173 2.31 2.79 6.47
CA GLY A 173 2.39 2.03 5.23
C GLY A 173 2.61 0.54 5.47
N GLU A 174 3.17 0.16 6.61
CA GLU A 174 3.23 -1.23 7.03
C GLU A 174 1.84 -1.76 7.35
N VAL A 175 1.05 -1.02 8.13
CA VAL A 175 -0.36 -1.36 8.39
C VAL A 175 -1.16 -1.41 7.10
N TRP A 176 -0.94 -0.47 6.17
CA TRP A 176 -1.56 -0.45 4.85
C TRP A 176 -1.23 -1.69 4.03
N SER A 177 0.05 -2.07 3.98
CA SER A 177 0.52 -3.24 3.24
C SER A 177 0.01 -4.55 3.83
N LEU A 178 -0.06 -4.65 5.16
CA LEU A 178 -0.64 -5.78 5.87
C LEU A 178 -2.14 -5.92 5.55
N ALA A 179 -2.89 -4.81 5.59
CA ALA A 179 -4.31 -4.82 5.24
C ALA A 179 -4.53 -5.29 3.80
N ALA A 180 -3.75 -4.75 2.84
CA ALA A 180 -3.81 -5.16 1.43
C ALA A 180 -3.53 -6.67 1.27
N GLU A 181 -2.54 -7.21 1.97
CA GLU A 181 -2.21 -8.64 1.95
C GLU A 181 -3.33 -9.49 2.56
N THR A 182 -3.93 -9.06 3.66
CA THR A 182 -5.09 -9.73 4.28
C THR A 182 -6.28 -9.79 3.32
N PHE A 183 -6.58 -8.70 2.61
CA PHE A 183 -7.64 -8.69 1.58
C PHE A 183 -7.30 -9.61 0.40
N ARG A 184 -6.04 -9.59 -0.06
CA ARG A 184 -5.56 -10.42 -1.19
C ARG A 184 -5.70 -11.92 -0.91
N ILE A 185 -5.34 -12.35 0.31
CA ILE A 185 -5.36 -13.76 0.71
C ILE A 185 -6.76 -14.18 1.23
N GLY A 186 -7.56 -13.22 1.72
CA GLY A 186 -8.82 -13.54 2.40
C GLY A 186 -8.60 -14.16 3.79
N SER A 187 -7.46 -13.87 4.42
CA SER A 187 -7.07 -14.38 5.73
C SER A 187 -6.46 -13.28 6.60
N SER A 188 -6.96 -13.14 7.83
CA SER A 188 -6.39 -12.22 8.83
C SER A 188 -5.11 -12.77 9.48
N HIS A 189 -4.81 -14.06 9.30
CA HIS A 189 -3.62 -14.72 9.84
C HIS A 189 -2.52 -14.80 8.77
N LEU A 190 -1.64 -13.80 8.77
CA LEU A 190 -0.52 -13.75 7.83
C LEU A 190 0.67 -14.63 8.26
N SER A 191 0.78 -15.02 9.54
CA SER A 191 1.87 -15.87 10.05
C SER A 191 3.25 -15.37 9.58
N TYR A 192 4.13 -16.24 9.09
CA TYR A 192 5.45 -15.86 8.55
C TYR A 192 5.38 -15.15 7.18
N ARG A 193 4.21 -15.09 6.52
CA ARG A 193 4.05 -14.44 5.21
C ARG A 193 4.27 -12.94 5.28
N VAL A 194 4.12 -12.34 6.46
CA VAL A 194 4.47 -10.93 6.73
C VAL A 194 5.90 -10.62 6.29
N ASN A 195 6.84 -11.53 6.51
CA ASN A 195 8.26 -11.31 6.18
C ASN A 195 8.54 -11.30 4.66
N ARG A 196 7.57 -11.74 3.84
CA ARG A 196 7.68 -11.72 2.37
C ARG A 196 7.06 -10.46 1.76
N ILE A 197 6.50 -9.55 2.57
CA ILE A 197 5.93 -8.28 2.10
C ILE A 197 7.07 -7.31 1.77
N PRO A 198 7.14 -6.74 0.55
CA PRO A 198 8.19 -5.79 0.16
C PRO A 198 8.36 -4.65 1.15
N TRP A 199 7.25 -4.18 1.74
CA TRP A 199 7.28 -3.12 2.75
C TRP A 199 8.14 -3.48 3.97
N THR A 200 7.99 -4.71 4.49
CA THR A 200 8.75 -5.16 5.66
C THR A 200 10.22 -5.39 5.34
N GLN A 201 10.53 -5.79 4.10
CA GLN A 201 11.90 -6.03 3.64
C GLN A 201 12.66 -4.73 3.36
N HIS A 202 11.97 -3.68 2.92
CA HIS A 202 12.58 -2.44 2.45
C HIS A 202 12.29 -1.22 3.35
N ARG A 203 12.00 -1.42 4.65
CA ARG A 203 11.67 -0.33 5.58
C ARG A 203 12.67 0.83 5.55
N LEU A 204 13.97 0.53 5.51
CA LEU A 204 15.00 1.58 5.46
C LEU A 204 14.97 2.36 4.14
N SER A 205 14.86 1.66 3.01
CA SER A 205 14.75 2.29 1.68
C SER A 205 13.49 3.15 1.57
N LEU A 206 12.38 2.69 2.16
CA LEU A 206 11.11 3.42 2.21
C LEU A 206 11.20 4.65 3.11
N PHE A 207 11.91 4.55 4.25
CA PHE A 207 12.18 5.71 5.10
C PHE A 207 12.97 6.78 4.35
N VAL A 208 14.07 6.41 3.69
CA VAL A 208 14.88 7.34 2.89
C VAL A 208 14.06 7.92 1.75
N GLY A 209 13.30 7.09 1.04
CA GLY A 209 12.40 7.52 -0.02
C GLY A 209 11.34 8.51 0.46
N GLY A 210 10.77 8.29 1.64
CA GLY A 210 9.82 9.21 2.29
C GLY A 210 10.44 10.57 2.61
N VAL A 211 11.65 10.58 3.17
CA VAL A 211 12.40 11.83 3.45
C VAL A 211 12.65 12.61 2.16
N VAL A 212 13.16 11.94 1.12
CA VAL A 212 13.41 12.57 -0.19
C VAL A 212 12.13 13.11 -0.79
N LEU A 213 11.05 12.33 -0.77
CA LEU A 213 9.75 12.73 -1.29
C LEU A 213 9.19 13.95 -0.53
N PHE A 214 9.34 13.98 0.79
CA PHE A 214 8.97 15.13 1.61
C PHE A 214 9.76 16.38 1.21
N TRP A 215 11.08 16.27 1.01
CA TRP A 215 11.90 17.40 0.58
C TRP A 215 11.52 17.92 -0.81
N LEU A 216 11.22 17.02 -1.76
CA LEU A 216 10.72 17.42 -3.08
C LEU A 216 9.42 18.23 -2.96
N VAL A 217 8.47 17.74 -2.16
CA VAL A 217 7.20 18.44 -1.89
C VAL A 217 7.42 19.78 -1.18
N ALA A 218 8.32 19.82 -0.20
CA ALA A 218 8.67 21.04 0.52
C ALA A 218 9.33 22.08 -0.40
N ALA A 219 10.23 21.66 -1.29
CA ALA A 219 10.88 22.53 -2.27
C ALA A 219 9.88 23.11 -3.28
N LEU A 220 8.89 22.31 -3.72
CA LEU A 220 7.81 22.80 -4.58
C LEU A 220 6.98 23.88 -3.87
N HIS A 221 6.65 23.69 -2.59
CA HIS A 221 5.93 24.68 -1.80
C HIS A 221 6.75 25.94 -1.50
N TYR A 222 8.03 25.80 -1.20
CA TYR A 222 8.96 26.91 -1.06
C TYR A 222 9.00 27.78 -2.32
N ARG A 223 9.20 27.14 -3.49
CA ARG A 223 9.23 27.84 -4.79
C ARG A 223 7.92 28.57 -5.11
N ALA A 224 6.79 27.96 -4.78
CA ALA A 224 5.48 28.60 -4.95
C ALA A 224 5.31 29.83 -4.04
N GLY A 225 5.79 29.75 -2.79
CA GLY A 225 5.78 30.87 -1.84
C GLY A 225 6.63 32.06 -2.32
N VAL A 226 7.87 31.79 -2.75
CA VAL A 226 8.78 32.84 -3.27
C VAL A 226 8.22 33.50 -4.54
N ARG A 227 7.60 32.73 -5.44
CA ARG A 227 6.97 33.30 -6.66
C ARG A 227 5.77 34.19 -6.33
N GLY A 228 4.96 33.81 -5.35
CA GLY A 228 3.81 34.60 -4.91
C GLY A 228 4.22 35.93 -4.29
N ALA A 229 5.30 35.95 -3.51
CA ALA A 229 5.82 37.16 -2.88
C ALA A 229 6.45 38.16 -3.89
N LYS A 230 7.08 37.66 -4.96
CA LYS A 230 7.62 38.51 -6.04
C LYS A 230 6.57 39.16 -6.95
N HIS A 231 5.34 38.65 -6.99
CA HIS A 231 4.26 39.17 -7.84
C HIS A 231 2.93 39.33 -7.09
N PRO A 232 2.85 40.23 -6.09
CA PRO A 232 1.64 40.42 -5.28
C PRO A 232 0.44 40.94 -6.08
N GLY A 233 0.67 41.56 -7.25
CA GLY A 233 -0.36 42.23 -8.06
C GLY A 233 -1.12 41.36 -9.09
N ALA A 234 -0.69 40.13 -9.38
CA ALA A 234 -1.31 39.33 -10.44
C ALA A 234 -2.71 38.77 -10.09
N SER A 235 -3.07 38.75 -8.81
CA SER A 235 -4.37 38.24 -8.34
C SER A 235 -5.47 39.30 -8.25
N ASN A 236 -5.15 40.60 -8.36
CA ASN A 236 -6.13 41.70 -8.22
C ASN A 236 -6.62 42.29 -9.56
N ILE A 237 -6.11 41.85 -10.71
CA ILE A 237 -6.48 42.40 -12.02
C ILE A 237 -7.84 41.84 -12.55
N LEU A 238 -8.48 40.93 -11.82
CA LEU A 238 -9.81 40.40 -12.16
C LEU A 238 -10.97 40.99 -11.31
N ALA A 239 -10.69 41.94 -10.41
CA ALA A 239 -11.67 42.45 -9.43
C ALA A 239 -11.94 43.96 -9.50
N LEU A 240 -11.54 44.66 -10.57
CA LEU A 240 -11.91 46.05 -10.81
C LEU A 240 -12.68 46.16 -12.12
N GLY A 241 -13.95 45.74 -12.08
CA GLY A 241 -14.96 46.23 -13.02
C GLY A 241 -15.16 47.74 -12.81
N PRO A 242 -15.48 48.49 -13.86
CA PRO A 242 -15.56 49.95 -13.82
C PRO A 242 -16.69 50.40 -12.89
N THR A 243 -16.37 51.31 -11.97
CA THR A 243 -17.35 52.07 -11.19
C THR A 243 -18.15 52.99 -12.12
N PRO A 244 -19.50 52.98 -12.09
CA PRO A 244 -20.27 53.94 -12.86
C PRO A 244 -20.20 55.32 -12.20
N HIS A 245 -19.72 56.28 -12.98
CA HIS A 245 -19.88 57.71 -12.74
C HIS A 245 -21.38 58.04 -12.69
N GLY A 246 -21.88 58.47 -11.54
CA GLY A 246 -23.17 59.15 -11.42
C GLY A 246 -22.93 60.65 -11.41
N SER A 247 -23.20 61.29 -12.53
CA SER A 247 -23.30 62.74 -12.70
C SER A 247 -24.77 63.16 -12.75
N ASP A 248 -25.06 64.25 -12.04
CA ASP A 248 -26.07 65.28 -12.29
C ASP A 248 -27.56 65.01 -12.02
N ASP A 249 -28.12 65.75 -11.05
CA ASP A 249 -29.11 66.86 -11.25
C ASP A 249 -29.81 67.17 -9.90
N ILE A 250 -29.68 68.38 -9.32
CA ILE A 250 -30.53 69.58 -9.54
C ILE A 250 -32.02 69.33 -9.16
N ASP A 251 -32.49 69.83 -8.01
CA ASP A 251 -33.30 71.07 -7.88
C ASP A 251 -34.12 71.18 -6.55
N SER A 252 -34.08 72.38 -5.97
CA SER A 252 -35.10 73.12 -5.20
C SER A 252 -36.26 72.41 -4.45
N LEU A 253 -36.29 72.57 -3.11
CA LEU A 253 -37.29 73.32 -2.30
C LEU A 253 -36.97 73.27 -0.79
#